data_AF-A0A0Q5PDN7-F1
#
_entry.id   AF-A0A0Q5PDN7-F1
#
_cell.length_a   1.000
_cell.length_b   1.000
_cell.length_c   1.000
_cell.angle_alpha   90.00
_cell.angle_beta   90.00
_cell.angle_gamma   90.00
#
_symmetry.space_group_name_H-M   'P 1'
#
loop_
_entity.id
_entity.type
_entity.pdbx_description
1 polymer ?
#
loop_
_entity_poly.entity_id
_entity_poly.type
_entity_poly.pdbx_seq_one_letter_code
_entity_poly.pdbx_strand_id
1 'polypeptide(L)'
;MLELKRIYWSRQVLRLAYAAVILWLGASVVLALMPKTNRAAGPVASSAAEVLRGMFDDVLAALMAPGLFVIVLTITAAIIGARDVRRRDPVRRFTRQQRRDGMARADGQCEMEVGFRRRCSRPAEHGDHFYPWSKGGSTSLQNFVAACARCNRAKSARIPSPGQQERMERRRREYVTQERSVSVGERQPLP
;
A
#
# COMPACT_ATOMS: atom_id res chain seq x y z
N MET A 1 11.26 -8.34 11.30
CA MET A 1 10.53 -9.21 10.35
C MET A 1 9.00 -9.25 10.59
N LEU A 2 8.51 -9.56 11.79
CA LEU A 2 7.06 -9.69 12.05
C LEU A 2 6.27 -8.40 11.80
N GLU A 3 6.86 -7.23 12.10
CA GLU A 3 6.18 -5.95 11.93
C GLU A 3 5.92 -5.59 10.46
N LEU A 4 6.93 -5.70 9.58
CA LEU A 4 6.73 -5.43 8.15
C LEU A 4 5.71 -6.38 7.55
N LYS A 5 5.76 -7.68 7.92
CA LYS A 5 4.78 -8.68 7.47
C LYS A 5 3.35 -8.27 7.84
N ARG A 6 3.13 -7.89 9.09
CA ARG A 6 1.82 -7.41 9.57
C ARG A 6 1.35 -6.16 8.81
N ILE A 7 2.23 -5.18 8.62
CA ILE A 7 1.89 -3.94 7.90
C ILE A 7 1.60 -4.22 6.43
N TYR A 8 2.44 -5.01 5.76
CA TYR A 8 2.25 -5.34 4.36
C TYR A 8 0.92 -6.04 4.13
N TRP A 9 0.63 -7.09 4.90
CA TRP A 9 -0.61 -7.85 4.75
C TRP A 9 -1.85 -7.04 5.13
N SER A 10 -1.80 -6.19 6.15
CA SER A 10 -2.95 -5.32 6.47
C SER A 10 -3.28 -4.35 5.33
N ARG A 11 -2.27 -3.84 4.61
CA ARG A 11 -2.48 -3.00 3.43
C ARG A 11 -3.04 -3.79 2.24
N GLN A 12 -2.58 -5.02 2.02
CA GLN A 12 -3.09 -5.85 0.95
C GLN A 12 -4.53 -6.29 1.22
N VAL A 13 -4.85 -6.70 2.44
CA VAL A 13 -6.21 -7.04 2.85
C VAL A 13 -7.14 -5.84 2.68
N LEU A 14 -6.73 -4.64 3.13
CA LEU A 14 -7.54 -3.43 2.94
C LEU A 14 -7.81 -3.15 1.45
N ARG A 15 -6.81 -3.28 0.58
CA ARG A 15 -6.98 -3.08 -0.87
C ARG A 15 -7.91 -4.12 -1.50
N LEU A 16 -7.76 -5.39 -1.13
CA LEU A 16 -8.60 -6.47 -1.63
C LEU A 16 -10.04 -6.31 -1.13
N ALA A 17 -10.23 -5.93 0.13
CA ALA A 17 -11.55 -5.63 0.69
C ALA A 17 -12.22 -4.47 -0.05
N TYR A 18 -11.48 -3.39 -0.35
CA TYR A 18 -11.99 -2.32 -1.20
C TYR A 18 -12.43 -2.81 -2.58
N ALA A 19 -11.59 -3.58 -3.26
CA ALA A 19 -11.92 -4.10 -4.59
C ALA A 19 -13.18 -4.98 -4.54
N ALA A 20 -13.28 -5.87 -3.55
CA ALA A 20 -14.44 -6.74 -3.35
C ALA A 20 -15.71 -5.93 -3.07
N VAL A 21 -15.64 -4.91 -2.22
CA VAL A 21 -16.80 -4.07 -1.88
C VAL A 21 -17.23 -3.20 -3.07
N ILE A 22 -16.30 -2.70 -3.89
CA ILE A 22 -16.65 -1.95 -5.10
C ILE A 22 -17.34 -2.86 -6.13
N LEU A 23 -16.83 -4.09 -6.31
CA LEU A 23 -17.49 -5.08 -7.16
C LEU A 23 -18.89 -5.44 -6.63
N TRP A 24 -19.02 -5.63 -5.32
CA TRP A 24 -20.32 -5.88 -4.68
C TRP A 24 -21.28 -4.71 -4.88
N LEU A 25 -20.83 -3.47 -4.66
CA LEU A 25 -21.64 -2.28 -4.86
C LEU A 25 -22.12 -2.17 -6.30
N GLY A 26 -21.24 -2.40 -7.28
CA GLY A 26 -21.62 -2.44 -8.70
C GLY A 26 -22.65 -3.53 -9.01
N ALA A 27 -22.44 -4.75 -8.49
CA ALA A 27 -23.38 -5.85 -8.68
C ALA A 27 -24.75 -5.57 -8.04
N SER A 28 -24.78 -4.98 -6.83
CA SER A 28 -26.01 -4.57 -6.14
C SER A 28 -26.82 -3.58 -6.97
N VAL A 29 -26.17 -2.58 -7.58
CA VAL A 29 -26.86 -1.59 -8.44
C VAL A 29 -27.41 -2.26 -9.70
N VAL A 30 -26.61 -3.10 -10.36
CA VAL A 30 -27.06 -3.81 -11.57
C VAL A 30 -28.28 -4.68 -11.25
N LEU A 31 -28.21 -5.49 -10.20
CA LEU A 31 -29.31 -6.38 -9.79
C LEU A 31 -30.56 -5.61 -9.37
N ALA A 32 -30.43 -4.48 -8.67
CA ALA A 32 -31.56 -3.64 -8.28
C ALA A 32 -32.28 -3.01 -9.49
N LEU A 33 -31.56 -2.78 -10.59
CA LEU A 33 -32.10 -2.23 -11.83
C LEU A 33 -32.62 -3.32 -12.81
N MET A 34 -32.34 -4.60 -12.56
CA MET A 34 -32.85 -5.68 -13.41
C MET A 34 -34.37 -5.86 -13.22
N PRO A 35 -35.14 -6.00 -14.31
CA PRO A 35 -36.57 -6.23 -14.22
C PRO A 35 -36.86 -7.55 -13.49
N LYS A 36 -37.64 -7.48 -12.41
CA LYS A 36 -38.07 -8.65 -11.63
C LYS A 36 -39.03 -9.47 -12.51
N THR A 37 -38.61 -10.66 -12.97
CA THR A 37 -39.37 -11.53 -13.90
C THR A 37 -40.64 -12.17 -13.30
N ASN A 38 -40.94 -11.93 -12.03
CA ASN A 38 -42.15 -12.43 -11.37
C ASN A 38 -42.99 -11.26 -10.81
N ARG A 39 -43.88 -10.71 -11.63
CA ARG A 39 -45.17 -10.18 -11.15
C ARG A 39 -46.28 -10.93 -11.87
N ALA A 40 -46.70 -12.03 -11.26
CA ALA A 40 -48.00 -12.60 -11.57
C ALA A 40 -49.09 -11.70 -10.94
N ALA A 41 -50.03 -11.30 -11.79
CA ALA A 41 -51.40 -10.85 -11.51
C ALA A 41 -51.65 -9.48 -10.84
N GLY A 42 -52.34 -8.60 -11.60
CA GLY A 42 -53.15 -7.47 -11.12
C GLY A 42 -52.96 -6.16 -11.91
N PRO A 43 -53.97 -5.66 -12.66
CA PRO A 43 -53.89 -4.38 -13.34
C PRO A 43 -54.19 -3.25 -12.35
N VAL A 44 -53.15 -2.68 -11.75
CA VAL A 44 -53.25 -1.35 -11.14
C VAL A 44 -52.34 -0.46 -11.96
N ALA A 45 -52.92 0.54 -12.63
CA ALA A 45 -52.18 1.55 -13.36
C ALA A 45 -51.33 2.34 -12.35
N SER A 46 -50.12 1.86 -12.08
CA SER A 46 -49.16 2.55 -11.23
C SER A 46 -48.77 3.83 -11.96
N SER A 47 -48.84 4.97 -11.27
CA SER A 47 -48.33 6.20 -11.87
C SER A 47 -46.82 6.06 -12.14
N ALA A 48 -46.30 6.74 -13.16
CA ALA A 48 -44.86 6.73 -13.45
C ALA A 48 -44.03 7.13 -12.20
N ALA A 49 -44.58 8.00 -11.35
CA ALA A 49 -43.96 8.41 -10.09
C ALA A 49 -43.85 7.27 -9.06
N GLU A 50 -44.83 6.39 -8.96
CA GLU A 50 -44.79 5.22 -8.06
C GLU A 50 -43.76 4.19 -8.50
N VAL A 51 -43.69 3.94 -9.82
CA VAL A 51 -42.67 3.05 -10.40
C VAL A 51 -41.26 3.59 -10.14
N LEU A 52 -41.05 4.89 -10.36
CA LEU A 52 -39.76 5.54 -10.11
C LEU A 52 -39.37 5.52 -8.63
N ARG A 53 -40.30 5.75 -7.70
CA ARG A 53 -40.03 5.65 -6.26
C ARG A 53 -39.65 4.23 -5.83
N GLY A 54 -40.38 3.21 -6.31
CA GLY A 54 -40.05 1.82 -5.99
C GLY A 54 -38.68 1.39 -6.50
N MET A 55 -38.29 1.83 -7.72
CA MET A 55 -36.94 1.61 -8.24
C MET A 55 -35.87 2.31 -7.38
N PHE A 56 -36.14 3.55 -6.95
CA PHE A 56 -35.24 4.29 -6.08
C PHE A 56 -35.06 3.60 -4.72
N ASP A 57 -36.14 3.11 -4.11
CA ASP A 57 -36.10 2.42 -2.81
C ASP A 57 -35.35 1.08 -2.92
N ASP A 58 -35.57 0.31 -3.99
CA ASP A 58 -34.84 -0.93 -4.27
C ASP A 58 -33.33 -0.67 -4.42
N VAL A 59 -32.94 0.38 -5.14
CA VAL A 59 -31.53 0.78 -5.29
C VAL A 59 -30.95 1.26 -3.96
N LEU A 60 -31.66 2.10 -3.22
CA LEU A 60 -31.19 2.61 -1.94
C LEU A 60 -30.96 1.46 -0.95
N ALA A 61 -31.91 0.53 -0.83
CA ALA A 61 -31.77 -0.66 0.01
C ALA A 61 -30.57 -1.53 -0.40
N ALA A 62 -30.36 -1.74 -1.71
CA ALA A 62 -29.24 -2.52 -2.23
C ALA A 62 -27.87 -1.88 -1.97
N LEU A 63 -27.82 -0.56 -1.80
CA LEU A 63 -26.60 0.20 -1.50
C LEU A 63 -26.24 0.25 -0.02
N MET A 64 -27.19 0.06 0.91
CA MET A 64 -26.95 0.26 2.35
C MET A 64 -25.79 -0.57 2.89
N ALA A 65 -25.80 -1.88 2.65
CA ALA A 65 -24.78 -2.79 3.15
C ALA A 65 -23.39 -2.56 2.52
N PRO A 66 -23.21 -2.60 1.18
CA PRO A 66 -21.90 -2.31 0.60
C PRO A 66 -21.43 -0.88 0.89
N GLY A 67 -22.35 0.09 0.96
CA GLY A 67 -22.06 1.47 1.35
C GLY A 67 -21.47 1.58 2.75
N LEU A 68 -22.07 0.89 3.73
CA LEU A 68 -21.52 0.83 5.10
C LEU A 68 -20.11 0.24 5.13
N PHE A 69 -19.86 -0.82 4.36
CA PHE A 69 -18.51 -1.40 4.24
C PHE A 69 -17.51 -0.41 3.64
N VAL A 70 -17.88 0.34 2.60
CA VAL A 70 -17.02 1.41 2.07
C VAL A 70 -16.65 2.41 3.16
N ILE A 71 -17.62 2.86 3.96
CA ILE A 71 -17.40 3.81 5.06
C ILE A 71 -16.44 3.25 6.13
N VAL A 72 -16.62 1.99 6.53
CA VAL A 72 -15.74 1.36 7.52
C VAL A 72 -14.31 1.24 6.97
N LEU A 73 -14.16 0.86 5.70
CA LEU A 73 -12.86 0.74 5.06
C LEU A 73 -12.18 2.11 4.87
N THR A 74 -12.93 3.19 4.59
CA THR A 74 -12.39 4.57 4.48
C THR A 74 -11.90 5.07 5.83
N ILE A 75 -12.69 4.88 6.89
CA ILE A 75 -12.28 5.23 8.26
C ILE A 75 -11.02 4.44 8.64
N THR A 76 -10.99 3.13 8.36
CA THR A 76 -9.81 2.29 8.61
C THR A 76 -8.58 2.81 7.85
N ALA A 77 -8.73 3.11 6.56
CA ALA A 77 -7.65 3.66 5.74
C ALA A 77 -7.14 5.01 6.29
N ALA A 78 -8.06 5.88 6.73
CA ALA A 78 -7.75 7.17 7.32
C ALA A 78 -6.98 7.03 8.64
N ILE A 79 -7.40 6.13 9.53
CA ILE A 79 -6.69 5.84 10.79
C ILE A 79 -5.26 5.36 10.51
N ILE A 80 -5.10 4.44 9.56
CA ILE A 80 -3.77 3.94 9.21
C ILE A 80 -2.92 5.08 8.59
N GLY A 81 -3.50 5.91 7.73
CA GLY A 81 -2.82 7.09 7.17
C GLY A 81 -2.39 8.09 8.25
N ALA A 82 -3.25 8.38 9.23
CA ALA A 82 -2.92 9.24 10.36
C ALA A 82 -1.77 8.65 11.20
N ARG A 83 -1.76 7.34 11.42
CA ARG A 83 -0.64 6.65 12.11
C ARG A 83 0.67 6.73 11.32
N ASP A 84 0.62 6.64 9.99
CA ASP A 84 1.82 6.85 9.14
C ASP A 84 2.38 8.26 9.30
N VAL A 85 1.50 9.27 9.34
CA VAL A 85 1.88 10.68 9.51
C VAL A 85 2.49 10.90 10.90
N ARG A 86 1.89 10.33 11.96
CA ARG A 86 2.45 10.42 13.33
C ARG A 86 3.81 9.76 13.49
N ARG A 87 4.13 8.75 12.68
CA ARG A 87 5.45 8.10 12.62
C ARG A 87 6.41 8.77 11.65
N ARG A 88 6.06 9.89 11.04
CA ARG A 88 6.93 10.49 10.04
C ARG A 88 8.15 11.08 10.73
N ASP A 89 9.33 10.68 10.26
CA ASP A 89 10.59 11.26 10.73
C ASP A 89 10.60 12.78 10.44
N PRO A 90 10.83 13.66 11.43
CA PRO A 90 10.97 15.09 11.16
C PRO A 90 12.09 15.38 10.16
N VAL A 91 13.13 14.55 10.12
CA VAL A 91 14.21 14.63 9.14
C VAL A 91 13.87 13.74 7.95
N ARG A 92 13.65 14.33 6.78
CA ARG A 92 13.47 13.56 5.53
C ARG A 92 14.77 13.28 4.80
N ARG A 93 15.72 14.21 4.84
CA ARG A 93 16.94 14.13 4.01
C ARG A 93 18.07 13.50 4.82
N PHE A 94 18.70 12.49 4.23
CA PHE A 94 19.96 11.96 4.77
C PHE A 94 21.03 13.06 4.79
N THR A 95 21.86 13.06 5.83
CA THR A 95 23.03 13.95 5.90
C THR A 95 24.05 13.58 4.81
N ARG A 96 24.98 14.48 4.52
CA ARG A 96 26.08 14.19 3.57
C ARG A 96 26.88 12.97 4.01
N GLN A 97 27.13 12.83 5.33
CA GLN A 97 27.82 11.68 5.88
C GLN A 97 27.03 10.39 5.69
N GLN A 98 25.75 10.37 6.07
CA GLN A 98 24.89 9.20 5.87
C GLN A 98 24.80 8.76 4.41
N ARG A 99 24.74 9.71 3.47
CA ARG A 99 24.77 9.41 2.04
C ARG A 99 26.10 8.78 1.63
N ARG A 100 27.24 9.31 2.08
CA ARG A 100 28.56 8.71 1.79
C ARG A 100 28.64 7.30 2.34
N ASP A 101 28.28 7.10 3.60
CA ASP A 101 28.36 5.79 4.27
C ASP A 101 27.44 4.76 3.60
N GLY A 102 26.21 5.14 3.29
CA GLY A 102 25.25 4.26 2.63
C GLY A 102 25.63 3.90 1.20
N MET A 103 26.26 4.81 0.46
CA MET A 103 26.78 4.56 -0.89
C MET A 103 28.04 3.69 -0.86
N ALA A 104 28.96 3.96 0.09
CA ALA A 104 30.17 3.17 0.30
C ALA A 104 29.84 1.73 0.71
N ARG A 105 28.86 1.52 1.60
CA ARG A 105 28.36 0.18 1.96
C ARG A 105 27.92 -0.62 0.74
N ALA A 106 27.34 0.04 -0.26
CA ALA A 106 26.84 -0.60 -1.46
C ALA A 106 27.90 -0.68 -2.58
N ASP A 107 29.16 -0.28 -2.32
CA ASP A 107 30.23 -0.16 -3.31
C ASP A 107 29.81 0.66 -4.54
N GLY A 108 29.03 1.73 -4.30
CA GLY A 108 28.48 2.54 -5.39
C GLY A 108 27.54 1.81 -6.33
N GLN A 109 27.13 0.56 -6.05
CA GLN A 109 26.23 -0.23 -6.88
C GLN A 109 24.81 -0.23 -6.31
N CYS A 110 23.81 -0.16 -7.19
CA CYS A 110 22.41 -0.19 -6.80
C CYS A 110 22.04 -1.47 -6.02
N GLU A 111 21.40 -1.32 -4.85
CA GLU A 111 20.97 -2.43 -3.98
C GLU A 111 19.57 -2.96 -4.34
N MET A 112 18.86 -2.24 -5.22
CA MET A 112 17.50 -2.57 -5.64
C MET A 112 17.45 -3.81 -6.53
N GLU A 113 16.28 -4.45 -6.54
CA GLU A 113 16.03 -5.64 -7.35
C GLU A 113 15.57 -5.28 -8.76
N VAL A 114 16.06 -6.03 -9.74
CA VAL A 114 15.58 -6.02 -11.14
C VAL A 114 15.36 -7.44 -11.64
N GLY A 115 14.44 -7.60 -12.59
CA GLY A 115 14.16 -8.90 -13.22
C GLY A 115 13.96 -10.01 -12.20
N PHE A 116 14.59 -11.16 -12.41
CA PHE A 116 14.60 -12.38 -11.59
C PHE A 116 15.14 -12.20 -10.14
N ARG A 117 14.71 -11.15 -9.43
CA ARG A 117 15.04 -10.82 -8.03
C ARG A 117 16.55 -10.65 -7.80
N ARG A 118 17.30 -10.33 -8.85
CA ARG A 118 18.75 -10.09 -8.80
C ARG A 118 19.04 -8.64 -8.43
N ARG A 119 20.21 -8.41 -7.85
CA ARG A 119 20.72 -7.06 -7.59
C ARG A 119 20.90 -6.33 -8.92
N CYS A 120 20.50 -5.06 -8.95
CA CYS A 120 20.74 -4.20 -10.10
C CYS A 120 22.24 -3.97 -10.28
N SER A 121 22.76 -4.18 -11.50
CA SER A 121 24.17 -3.95 -11.84
C SER A 121 24.51 -2.47 -12.09
N ARG A 122 23.51 -1.59 -12.12
CA ARG A 122 23.72 -0.16 -12.41
C ARG A 122 24.37 0.55 -11.23
N PRO A 123 25.16 1.61 -11.49
CA PRO A 123 25.68 2.46 -10.43
C PRO A 123 24.51 3.06 -9.63
N ALA A 124 24.68 3.14 -8.33
CA ALA A 124 23.82 3.90 -7.46
C ALA A 124 24.08 5.40 -7.68
N GLU A 125 23.01 6.17 -7.73
CA GLU A 125 23.04 7.61 -7.96
C GLU A 125 22.39 8.37 -6.78
N HIS A 126 21.47 7.70 -6.08
CA HIS A 126 20.62 8.28 -5.05
C HIS A 126 20.65 7.42 -3.80
N GLY A 127 20.58 8.08 -2.64
CA GLY A 127 20.19 7.45 -1.39
C GLY A 127 18.70 7.59 -1.18
N ASP A 128 17.98 6.48 -1.07
CA ASP A 128 16.53 6.44 -0.85
C ASP A 128 16.20 5.69 0.45
N HIS A 129 14.95 5.81 0.90
CA HIS A 129 14.43 5.06 2.05
C HIS A 129 13.88 3.72 1.58
N PHE A 130 14.42 2.60 2.04
CA PHE A 130 13.89 1.26 1.74
C PHE A 130 12.41 1.14 2.13
N TYR A 131 12.08 1.48 3.38
CA TYR A 131 10.72 1.72 3.84
C TYR A 131 10.37 3.21 3.66
N PRO A 132 9.33 3.57 2.90
CA PRO A 132 9.08 4.98 2.53
C PRO A 132 8.92 5.92 3.73
N TRP A 133 9.61 7.06 3.69
CA TRP A 133 9.49 8.13 4.70
C TRP A 133 8.03 8.58 4.89
N SER A 134 7.26 8.69 3.79
CA SER A 134 5.83 9.07 3.85
C SER A 134 4.94 8.08 4.59
N LYS A 135 5.45 6.88 4.90
CA LYS A 135 4.79 5.79 5.64
C LYS A 135 5.40 5.54 7.04
N GLY A 136 6.29 6.43 7.47
CA GLY A 136 6.97 6.37 8.76
C GLY A 136 8.29 5.59 8.74
N GLY A 137 8.97 5.49 7.60
CA GLY A 137 10.35 5.03 7.55
C GLY A 137 11.30 6.06 8.17
N SER A 138 12.30 5.61 8.94
CA SER A 138 13.29 6.49 9.57
C SER A 138 14.34 6.96 8.57
N THR A 139 14.94 8.12 8.78
CA THR A 139 16.10 8.60 8.04
C THR A 139 17.37 8.14 8.76
N SER A 140 17.67 6.86 8.61
CA SER A 140 18.84 6.20 9.17
C SER A 140 19.59 5.36 8.14
N LEU A 141 20.81 4.93 8.48
CA LEU A 141 21.58 4.03 7.62
C LEU A 141 20.94 2.64 7.47
N GLN A 142 20.15 2.19 8.46
CA GLN A 142 19.41 0.93 8.36
C GLN A 142 18.28 1.04 7.32
N ASN A 143 17.61 2.18 7.25
CA ASN A 143 16.59 2.40 6.22
C ASN A 143 17.15 2.96 4.89
N PHE A 144 18.43 3.33 4.83
CA PHE A 144 19.07 3.80 3.61
C PHE A 144 19.24 2.67 2.59
N VAL A 145 18.94 2.96 1.33
CA VAL A 145 19.25 2.08 0.19
C VAL A 145 19.92 2.87 -0.93
N ALA A 146 21.02 2.35 -1.47
CA ALA A 146 21.67 2.93 -2.64
C ALA A 146 20.90 2.52 -3.92
N ALA A 147 20.41 3.49 -4.68
CA ALA A 147 19.53 3.25 -5.83
C ALA A 147 19.96 4.04 -7.08
N CYS A 148 19.87 3.40 -8.26
CA CYS A 148 19.93 4.12 -9.54
C CYS A 148 18.60 4.84 -9.81
N ALA A 149 18.58 5.88 -10.65
CA ALA A 149 17.36 6.63 -10.95
C ALA A 149 16.20 5.77 -11.46
N ARG A 150 16.48 4.71 -12.24
CA ARG A 150 15.42 3.81 -12.73
C ARG A 150 14.75 3.04 -11.60
N CYS A 151 15.54 2.41 -10.73
CA CYS A 151 15.00 1.60 -9.65
C CYS A 151 14.32 2.45 -8.58
N ASN A 152 14.88 3.62 -8.28
CA ASN A 152 14.28 4.59 -7.37
C ASN A 152 12.89 5.04 -7.85
N ARG A 153 12.79 5.48 -9.11
CA ARG A 153 11.50 5.87 -9.73
C ARG A 153 10.50 4.72 -9.76
N ALA A 154 10.95 3.52 -10.13
CA ALA A 154 10.09 2.34 -10.14
C ALA A 154 9.57 2.02 -8.73
N LYS A 155 10.42 2.05 -7.70
CA LYS A 155 10.01 1.79 -6.31
C LYS A 155 8.95 2.78 -5.85
N SER A 156 9.18 4.09 -6.06
CA SER A 156 8.32 5.16 -5.59
C SER A 156 8.02 5.01 -4.07
N ALA A 157 6.80 5.31 -3.63
CA ALA A 157 6.36 5.19 -2.25
C ALA A 157 5.78 3.80 -1.90
N ARG A 158 6.14 2.74 -2.63
CA ARG A 158 5.64 1.39 -2.34
C ARG A 158 6.30 0.83 -1.08
N ILE A 159 5.47 0.26 -0.20
CA ILE A 159 5.95 -0.49 0.97
C ILE A 159 6.59 -1.78 0.47
N PRO A 160 7.84 -2.09 0.85
CA PRO A 160 8.49 -3.33 0.45
C PRO A 160 7.73 -4.54 1.00
N SER A 161 7.67 -5.62 0.21
CA SER A 161 7.12 -6.88 0.71
C SER A 161 8.10 -7.56 1.68
N PRO A 162 7.64 -8.43 2.58
CA PRO A 162 8.51 -9.18 3.48
C PRO A 162 9.60 -9.95 2.74
N GLY A 163 9.24 -10.59 1.63
CA GLY A 163 10.21 -11.27 0.78
C GLY A 163 11.22 -10.33 0.10
N GLN A 164 10.86 -9.07 -0.20
CA GLN A 164 11.84 -8.09 -0.70
C GLN A 164 12.84 -7.70 0.39
N GLN A 165 12.38 -7.50 1.63
CA GLN A 165 13.25 -7.25 2.78
C GLN A 165 14.21 -8.42 3.00
N GLU A 166 13.70 -9.64 3.16
CA GLU A 166 14.51 -10.85 3.39
C GLU A 166 15.58 -11.07 2.31
N ARG A 167 15.23 -10.81 1.04
CA ARG A 167 16.18 -10.93 -0.07
C ARG A 167 17.24 -9.83 -0.05
N MET A 168 16.87 -8.59 0.29
CA MET A 168 17.84 -7.51 0.43
C MET A 168 18.79 -7.78 1.60
N GLU A 169 18.28 -8.21 2.75
CA GLU A 169 19.10 -8.59 3.91
C GLU A 169 20.02 -9.74 3.56
N ARG A 170 19.52 -10.79 2.89
CA ARG A 170 20.37 -11.91 2.44
C ARG A 170 21.50 -11.46 1.53
N ARG A 171 21.21 -10.59 0.54
CA ARG A 171 22.26 -10.04 -0.34
C ARG A 171 23.25 -9.18 0.42
N ARG A 172 22.80 -8.35 1.36
CA ARG A 172 23.70 -7.52 2.18
C ARG A 172 24.71 -8.36 2.94
N ARG A 173 24.36 -9.55 3.40
CA ARG A 173 25.33 -10.46 4.06
C ARG A 173 26.52 -10.83 3.18
N GLU A 174 26.40 -10.72 1.85
CA GLU A 174 27.50 -11.00 0.92
C GLU A 174 28.54 -9.87 0.87
N TYR A 175 28.16 -8.62 1.21
CA TYR A 175 29.03 -7.45 1.04
C TYR A 175 29.05 -6.47 2.22
N VAL A 176 28.34 -6.78 3.31
CA VAL A 176 28.25 -5.98 4.53
C VAL A 176 28.83 -6.78 5.69
N THR A 177 29.90 -6.26 6.29
CA THR A 177 30.61 -6.94 7.39
C THR A 177 29.93 -6.77 8.75
N GLN A 178 29.22 -5.66 8.98
CA GLN A 178 28.54 -5.39 10.24
C GLN A 178 27.09 -5.90 10.22
N GLU A 179 26.78 -6.92 11.00
CA GLU A 179 25.45 -7.54 11.09
C GLU A 179 24.31 -6.53 11.34
N ARG A 180 24.54 -5.51 12.17
CA ARG A 180 23.54 -4.45 12.44
C ARG A 180 23.18 -3.62 11.21
N SER A 181 24.02 -3.62 10.18
CA SER A 181 23.80 -2.86 8.93
C SER A 181 23.25 -3.73 7.79
N VAL A 182 23.11 -5.04 8.02
CA VAL A 182 22.42 -5.97 7.14
C VAL A 182 20.91 -5.73 7.17
N SER A 183 20.34 -5.45 8.34
CA SER A 183 18.92 -5.17 8.50
C SER A 183 18.48 -3.95 7.70
N VAL A 184 17.23 -4.00 7.19
CA VAL A 184 16.65 -2.90 6.40
C VAL A 184 15.27 -2.49 6.87
N GLY A 185 14.88 -1.28 6.49
CA GLY A 185 13.51 -0.83 6.65
C GLY A 185 13.16 -0.36 8.05
N GLU A 186 14.14 0.20 8.76
CA GLU A 186 13.90 0.82 10.06
C GLU A 186 12.79 1.88 9.94
N ARG A 187 11.93 1.89 10.95
CA ARG A 187 10.77 2.77 11.06
C ARG A 187 10.90 3.61 12.31
N GLN A 188 10.35 4.81 12.25
CA GLN A 188 10.22 5.62 13.45
C GLN A 188 9.20 4.99 14.42
N PRO A 189 9.49 4.96 15.73
CA PRO A 189 8.53 4.55 16.74
C PRO A 189 7.30 5.48 16.73
N LEU A 190 6.20 5.03 17.34
CA LEU A 190 5.14 5.97 17.69
C LEU A 190 5.63 6.78 18.89
N PRO A 191 5.43 8.11 18.90
CA PRO A 191 5.52 8.88 20.12
C PRO A 191 4.46 8.43 21.13
#